data_AF-A0A6A5GG02-F1
#
_entry.id   AF-A0A6A5GG02-F1
#
_cell.length_a   1.000
_cell.length_b   1.000
_cell.length_c   1.000
_cell.angle_alpha   90.00
_cell.angle_beta   90.00
_cell.angle_gamma   90.00
#
_symmetry.space_group_name_H-M   'P 1'
#
loop_
_entity.id
_entity.type
_entity.pdbx_description
1 polymer ?
#
loop_
_entity_poly.entity_id
_entity_poly.type
_entity_poly.pdbx_seq_one_letter_code
_entity_poly.pdbx_strand_id
1 'polypeptide(L)'
;MCCLTSAFNCTNSPSLRLNCETIQPRQCVSPVWREVIAQDCPTSCGFCDYFSPPKVTVDPNVPCLNPDKTDACATWAALGFCTSELFTYAQKKEYCSNTCKIC
;
A
#
# COMPACT_ATOMS: atom_id res chain seq x y z
N MET A 1 8.17 -25.76 6.79
CA MET A 1 6.93 -25.12 7.28
C MET A 1 7.20 -23.64 7.38
N CYS A 2 6.54 -22.82 6.56
CA CYS A 2 6.78 -21.37 6.54
C CYS A 2 6.01 -20.72 7.70
N CYS A 3 6.70 -19.94 8.52
CA CYS A 3 6.07 -19.09 9.50
C CYS A 3 5.21 -18.06 8.77
N LEU A 4 3.91 -18.02 9.08
CA LEU A 4 2.99 -16.95 8.68
C LEU A 4 3.47 -15.64 9.32
N THR A 5 4.48 -15.01 8.72
CA THR A 5 4.91 -13.66 9.09
C THR A 5 3.94 -12.66 8.47
N SER A 6 3.74 -11.51 9.14
CA SER A 6 2.84 -10.44 8.66
C SER A 6 3.13 -10.05 7.21
N ALA A 7 4.42 -10.01 6.84
CA ALA A 7 4.92 -9.74 5.50
C ALA A 7 4.32 -10.63 4.39
N PHE A 8 3.86 -11.83 4.70
CA PHE A 8 3.28 -12.79 3.74
C PHE A 8 1.79 -13.08 4.02
N ASN A 9 1.18 -12.42 5.01
CA ASN A 9 -0.18 -12.68 5.48
C ASN A 9 -1.18 -11.67 4.90
N CYS A 10 -1.36 -11.72 3.57
CA CYS A 10 -2.38 -10.97 2.84
C CYS A 10 -2.81 -11.75 1.60
N THR A 11 -3.68 -11.19 0.76
CA THR A 11 -4.14 -11.84 -0.48
C THR A 11 -3.60 -11.08 -1.68
N ASN A 12 -3.22 -11.82 -2.73
CA ASN A 12 -2.89 -11.20 -4.01
C ASN A 12 -4.15 -10.60 -4.64
N SER A 13 -3.96 -9.49 -5.36
CA SER A 13 -5.03 -8.92 -6.17
C SER A 13 -5.34 -9.89 -7.33
N PRO A 14 -6.61 -10.01 -7.78
CA PRO A 14 -6.95 -10.74 -8.99
C PRO A 14 -6.49 -10.00 -10.28
N SER A 15 -5.36 -9.31 -10.21
CA SER A 15 -4.80 -8.47 -11.26
C SER A 15 -4.45 -9.28 -12.51
N LEU A 16 -4.87 -8.79 -13.67
CA LEU A 16 -4.53 -9.39 -14.97
C LEU A 16 -3.11 -9.00 -15.45
N ARG A 17 -2.39 -8.13 -14.72
CA ARG A 17 -1.09 -7.58 -15.16
C ARG A 17 0.08 -8.51 -14.85
N LEU A 18 -0.07 -9.37 -13.85
CA LEU A 18 0.97 -10.27 -13.35
C LEU A 18 0.39 -11.62 -12.96
N ASN A 19 1.12 -12.70 -13.26
CA ASN A 19 0.85 -14.00 -12.67
C ASN A 19 1.74 -14.19 -11.44
N CYS A 20 1.13 -14.08 -10.26
CA CYS A 20 1.83 -14.16 -8.97
C CYS A 20 2.60 -15.49 -8.76
N GLU A 21 2.17 -16.58 -9.40
CA GLU A 21 2.87 -17.87 -9.32
C GLU A 21 4.21 -17.90 -10.07
N THR A 22 4.44 -16.93 -10.95
CA THR A 22 5.64 -16.87 -11.81
C THR A 22 6.66 -15.84 -11.34
N ILE A 23 6.37 -15.11 -10.27
CA ILE A 23 7.26 -14.07 -9.73
C ILE A 23 8.55 -14.71 -9.22
N GLN A 24 9.67 -14.26 -9.78
CA GLN A 24 10.98 -14.69 -9.34
C GLN A 24 11.52 -13.84 -8.18
N PRO A 25 12.33 -14.41 -7.28
CA PRO A 25 12.94 -13.66 -6.16
C PRO A 25 13.72 -12.41 -6.59
N ARG A 26 14.34 -12.42 -7.78
CA ARG A 26 15.07 -11.25 -8.31
C ARG A 26 14.14 -10.08 -8.68
N GLN A 27 12.88 -10.36 -9.01
CA GLN A 27 11.92 -9.31 -9.31
C GLN A 27 11.47 -8.58 -8.04
N CYS A 28 11.49 -9.25 -6.88
CA CYS A 28 11.21 -8.62 -5.59
C CYS A 28 12.17 -7.47 -5.27
N VAL A 29 13.44 -7.57 -5.67
CA VAL A 29 14.47 -6.53 -5.41
C VAL A 29 14.61 -5.54 -6.56
N SER A 30 13.90 -5.73 -7.67
CA SER A 30 14.00 -4.85 -8.83
C SER A 30 13.20 -3.57 -8.61
N PRO A 31 13.79 -2.37 -8.76
CA PRO A 31 13.07 -1.11 -8.58
C PRO A 31 11.94 -0.92 -9.60
N VAL A 32 12.01 -1.61 -10.75
CA VAL A 32 10.98 -1.56 -11.79
C VAL A 32 9.76 -2.41 -11.41
N TRP A 33 9.98 -3.56 -10.78
CA TRP A 33 8.91 -4.52 -10.48
C TRP A 33 8.33 -4.37 -9.08
N ARG A 34 9.11 -3.82 -8.15
CA ARG A 34 8.79 -3.81 -6.73
C ARG A 34 7.44 -3.17 -6.43
N GLU A 35 7.11 -2.05 -7.07
CA GLU A 35 5.82 -1.37 -6.88
C GLU A 35 4.65 -2.20 -7.40
N VAL A 36 4.75 -2.72 -8.62
CA VAL A 36 3.69 -3.52 -9.25
C VAL A 36 3.46 -4.82 -8.48
N ILE A 37 4.53 -5.52 -8.09
CA ILE A 37 4.44 -6.75 -7.30
C ILE A 37 3.84 -6.47 -5.93
N ALA A 38 4.18 -5.34 -5.30
CA ALA A 38 3.65 -5.01 -3.98
C ALA A 38 2.15 -4.68 -4.03
N GLN A 39 1.63 -4.16 -5.14
CA GLN A 39 0.20 -3.94 -5.35
C GLN A 39 -0.56 -5.22 -5.73
N ASP A 40 0.00 -5.98 -6.66
CA ASP A 40 -0.71 -7.08 -7.34
C ASP A 40 -0.44 -8.44 -6.69
N CYS A 41 0.81 -8.69 -6.29
CA CYS A 41 1.29 -9.97 -5.78
C CYS A 41 2.08 -9.85 -4.45
N PRO A 42 1.57 -9.13 -3.42
CA PRO A 42 2.34 -8.80 -2.22
C PRO A 42 2.84 -10.04 -1.47
N THR A 43 2.07 -11.13 -1.47
CA THR A 43 2.49 -12.39 -0.82
C THR A 43 3.70 -13.04 -1.48
N SER A 44 3.95 -12.77 -2.77
CA SER A 44 5.04 -13.42 -3.52
C SER A 44 6.42 -12.93 -3.07
N CYS A 45 6.49 -11.71 -2.51
CA CYS A 45 7.76 -11.06 -2.15
C CYS A 45 7.79 -10.55 -0.70
N GLY A 46 6.80 -10.90 0.13
CA GLY A 46 6.76 -10.43 1.52
C GLY A 46 6.37 -8.95 1.66
N PHE A 47 5.52 -8.45 0.75
CA PHE A 47 5.15 -7.04 0.67
C PHE A 47 3.80 -6.71 1.30
N CYS A 48 3.18 -7.64 2.03
CA CYS A 48 1.93 -7.36 2.74
C CYS A 48 2.09 -6.19 3.74
N ASP A 49 3.29 -6.03 4.30
CA ASP A 49 3.64 -4.92 5.20
C ASP A 49 4.18 -3.68 4.44
N TYR A 50 4.53 -3.84 3.15
CA TYR A 50 5.22 -2.83 2.34
C TYR A 50 4.25 -2.01 1.46
N PHE A 51 3.24 -2.68 0.90
CA PHE A 51 2.06 -2.10 0.27
C PHE A 51 0.85 -2.82 0.86
N SER A 52 0.50 -2.52 2.10
CA SER A 52 -0.91 -2.62 2.44
C SER A 52 -1.59 -1.47 1.68
N PRO A 53 -2.44 -1.69 0.64
CA PRO A 53 -3.59 -0.81 0.52
C PRO A 53 -4.21 -0.78 1.92
N PRO A 54 -4.51 0.39 2.50
CA PRO A 54 -4.94 0.42 3.89
C PRO A 54 -6.08 -0.57 4.01
N LYS A 55 -5.90 -1.59 4.86
CA LYS A 55 -7.05 -2.26 5.42
C LYS A 55 -7.76 -1.11 6.13
N VAL A 56 -8.81 -0.57 5.52
CA VAL A 56 -9.63 0.48 6.11
C VAL A 56 -10.42 -0.17 7.23
N THR A 57 -9.71 -0.56 8.28
CA THR A 57 -10.24 -0.79 9.61
C THR A 57 -9.66 0.35 10.40
N VAL A 58 -10.50 1.34 10.69
CA VAL A 58 -10.20 2.41 11.62
C VAL A 58 -9.87 1.71 12.94
N ASP A 59 -8.59 1.54 13.27
CA ASP A 59 -8.18 1.04 14.59
C ASP A 59 -8.20 2.25 15.55
N PRO A 60 -9.07 2.28 16.57
CA PRO A 60 -9.14 3.38 17.52
C PRO A 60 -7.87 3.53 18.39
N ASN A 61 -7.00 2.50 18.42
CA ASN A 61 -5.84 2.41 19.31
C ASN A 61 -4.49 2.64 18.61
N VAL A 62 -4.49 2.80 17.28
CA VAL A 62 -3.28 3.15 16.51
C VAL A 62 -3.48 4.52 15.87
N PRO A 63 -3.18 5.62 16.58
CA PRO A 63 -3.20 6.94 15.96
C PRO A 63 -2.14 6.96 14.84
N CYS A 64 -2.53 7.36 13.61
CA CYS A 64 -1.56 7.57 12.55
C CYS A 64 -0.50 8.55 13.08
N LEU A 65 0.74 8.08 13.27
CA LEU A 65 1.80 8.88 13.90
C LEU A 65 2.27 10.06 13.02
N ASN A 66 1.79 10.11 11.77
CA ASN A 66 2.15 11.14 10.80
C ASN A 66 1.01 12.16 10.64
N PRO A 67 1.20 13.42 11.08
CA PRO A 67 0.25 14.50 10.83
C PRO A 67 0.14 14.83 9.35
N ASP A 68 -1.00 15.39 8.94
CA ASP A 68 -1.13 15.95 7.59
C ASP A 68 -0.14 17.12 7.46
N LYS A 69 0.64 17.16 6.37
CA LYS A 69 1.65 18.20 6.14
C LYS A 69 1.06 19.51 5.62
N THR A 70 -0.21 19.49 5.21
CA THR A 70 -0.88 20.62 4.57
C THR A 70 -2.34 20.70 4.99
N ASP A 71 -2.82 21.92 5.16
CA ASP A 71 -4.22 22.20 5.48
C ASP A 71 -5.15 21.95 4.28
N ALA A 72 -4.59 21.75 3.09
CA ALA A 72 -5.34 21.46 1.86
C ALA A 72 -5.92 20.04 1.82
N CYS A 73 -5.54 19.16 2.75
CA CYS A 73 -5.91 17.75 2.70
C CYS A 73 -7.42 17.51 2.68
N ALA A 74 -8.22 18.29 3.42
CA ALA A 74 -9.68 18.17 3.40
C ALA A 74 -10.24 18.44 1.99
N THR A 75 -9.75 19.50 1.33
CA THR A 75 -10.15 19.85 -0.04
C THR A 75 -9.67 18.81 -1.04
N TRP A 76 -8.41 18.37 -0.94
CA TRP A 76 -7.85 17.37 -1.83
C TRP A 76 -8.55 16.02 -1.70
N ALA A 77 -8.90 15.61 -0.49
CA ALA A 77 -9.69 14.40 -0.26
C ALA A 77 -11.08 14.50 -0.90
N ALA A 78 -11.76 15.65 -0.78
CA ALA A 78 -13.04 15.91 -1.47
C ALA A 78 -12.91 15.86 -3.00
N LEU A 79 -11.74 16.23 -3.54
CA LEU A 79 -11.41 16.14 -4.97
C LEU A 79 -10.89 14.76 -5.40
N GLY A 80 -10.84 13.78 -4.49
CA GLY A 80 -10.46 12.40 -4.80
C GLY A 80 -8.95 12.09 -4.67
N PHE A 81 -8.16 12.94 -4.01
CA PHE A 81 -6.72 12.72 -3.81
C PHE A 81 -6.40 11.35 -3.18
N CYS A 82 -7.18 10.93 -2.18
CA CYS A 82 -6.93 9.67 -1.48
C CYS A 82 -7.17 8.43 -2.37
N THR A 83 -8.07 8.51 -3.34
CA THR A 83 -8.44 7.40 -4.24
C THR A 83 -7.83 7.49 -5.63
N SER A 84 -7.26 8.64 -6.01
CA SER A 84 -6.72 8.91 -7.34
C SER A 84 -5.54 8.01 -7.70
N GLU A 85 -5.53 7.45 -8.90
CA GLU A 85 -4.40 6.68 -9.46
C GLU A 85 -3.24 7.56 -9.92
N LEU A 86 -3.47 8.88 -10.04
CA LEU A 86 -2.45 9.85 -10.46
C LEU A 86 -1.45 10.15 -9.35
N PHE A 87 -1.81 9.90 -8.10
CA PHE A 87 -0.95 10.09 -6.94
C PHE A 87 -0.48 8.73 -6.42
N THR A 88 0.83 8.63 -6.21
CA THR A 88 1.41 7.44 -5.58
C THR A 88 0.93 7.32 -4.14
N TYR A 89 0.92 6.09 -3.62
CA TYR A 89 0.66 5.85 -2.21
C TYR A 89 1.60 6.66 -1.30
N ALA A 90 2.88 6.78 -1.69
CA ALA A 90 3.88 7.56 -0.96
C ALA A 90 3.50 9.04 -0.87
N GLN A 91 3.02 9.65 -1.96
CA GLN A 91 2.55 11.03 -1.95
C GLN A 91 1.30 11.19 -1.07
N LYS A 92 0.35 10.27 -1.16
CA LYS A 92 -0.87 10.34 -0.33
C LYS A 92 -0.56 10.24 1.16
N LYS A 93 0.35 9.33 1.53
CA LYS A 93 0.85 9.17 2.90
C LYS A 93 1.67 10.39 3.33
N GLU A 94 2.56 10.90 2.50
CA GLU A 94 3.39 12.04 2.87
C GLU A 94 2.57 13.31 3.16
N TYR A 95 1.58 13.62 2.32
CA TYR A 95 0.84 14.88 2.45
C TYR A 95 -0.37 14.76 3.38
N CYS A 96 -1.15 13.69 3.26
CA CYS A 96 -2.48 13.59 3.87
C CYS A 96 -2.72 12.25 4.58
N SER A 97 -1.74 11.74 5.33
CA SER A 97 -1.84 10.50 6.12
C SER A 97 -3.12 10.40 6.96
N ASN A 98 -3.42 11.45 7.74
CA ASN A 98 -4.56 11.47 8.65
C ASN A 98 -5.88 11.67 7.93
N THR A 99 -5.91 12.55 6.93
CA THR A 99 -7.12 12.79 6.14
C THR A 99 -7.48 11.58 5.29
N CYS A 100 -6.50 10.97 4.61
CA CYS A 100 -6.73 9.80 3.76
C CYS A 100 -6.82 8.48 4.54
N LYS A 101 -6.60 8.49 5.86
CA LYS A 101 -6.56 7.27 6.70
C LYS A 101 -5.51 6.27 6.17
N ILE A 102 -4.38 6.81 5.73
CA ILE A 102 -3.23 6.07 5.22
C ILE A 102 -2.15 6.13 6.30
N CYS A 103 -2.26 5.21 7.27
CA CYS A 103 -1.14 4.73 8.06
C CYS A 103 -0.77 3.33 7.53
#